data_AF-A0A7S0J5U9-F1
#
_entry.id   AF-A0A7S0J5U9-F1
#
_cell.length_a   1.000
_cell.length_b   1.000
_cell.length_c   1.000
_cell.angle_alpha   90.00
_cell.angle_beta   90.00
_cell.angle_gamma   90.00
#
_symmetry.space_group_name_H-M   'P 1'
#
loop_
_entity.id
_entity.type
_entity.pdbx_description
1 polymer ?
#
loop_
_entity_poly.entity_id
_entity_poly.type
_entity_poly.pdbx_seq_one_letter_code
_entity_poly.pdbx_strand_id
1 'polypeptide(L)'
;VTPACLRRRRALHTPFMPPRPPELLSTLPTTLTEPHIYLSVRQRRVCESHGLKRFVEHLPGWLPHRLVAAALGFGDRGIVNAIQHIGGASYVWATEFENVHTLWNFSEPEIVVDGRRYSGSEAYYQAMKPMPFDDAKWRSMRVDVMRTAVRAKFSAAADIRALLMTTHPHPLVSIKNDNFWGFDAERGGENKLAELLMELRDELAAASPGASQPSPTGAIFSISGNAEQTRAATPLLWSAILPHLPPLVQQKIAAAVSEADRLAMQACVLEVVAEHEGPEGGMLSVGGSRYPLTAIEGMRQRGELDALIVSVKPQLAVASGGVASADGADDDSSEAHSVLQRDISSLFQGLSLASKKAAPIPIRIEYNGQVSPVYAPPSLTGLQLKSKVIAELGLSGGFQDYFLRLDGTAFGSRTPVSAHPAFAAQCHLVLQDVGERPKAVGMT
;
A
#
# COMPACT_ATOMS: atom_id res chain seq x y z
N VAL A 1 21.61 -2.83 -58.36
CA VAL A 1 21.84 -3.31 -56.97
C VAL A 1 21.61 -2.13 -56.03
N THR A 2 20.73 -2.34 -55.05
CA THR A 2 20.01 -1.39 -54.18
C THR A 2 20.83 -0.31 -53.47
N PRO A 3 20.29 0.90 -53.26
CA PRO A 3 20.88 1.89 -52.36
C PRO A 3 20.61 1.52 -50.90
N ALA A 4 21.67 1.49 -50.09
CA ALA A 4 21.63 1.16 -48.67
C ALA A 4 20.75 2.16 -47.90
N CYS A 5 19.68 1.65 -47.31
CA CYS A 5 18.80 2.40 -46.43
C CYS A 5 19.50 2.60 -45.08
N LEU A 6 20.17 3.74 -44.89
CA LEU A 6 20.68 4.21 -43.60
C LEU A 6 19.49 4.50 -42.67
N ARG A 7 19.04 3.49 -41.93
CA ARG A 7 18.16 3.69 -40.77
C ARG A 7 18.93 4.49 -39.72
N ARG A 8 18.67 5.80 -39.64
CA ARG A 8 19.02 6.61 -38.46
C ARG A 8 18.36 5.95 -37.23
N ARG A 9 19.17 5.38 -36.33
CA ARG A 9 18.71 5.00 -34.99
C ARG A 9 18.17 6.27 -34.32
N ARG A 10 16.86 6.34 -34.08
CA ARG A 10 16.29 7.30 -33.14
C ARG A 10 16.88 6.96 -31.78
N ALA A 11 17.73 7.83 -31.24
CA ALA A 11 18.15 7.75 -29.85
C ALA A 11 16.88 7.69 -28.98
N LEU A 12 16.75 6.65 -28.16
CA LEU A 12 15.73 6.56 -27.13
C LEU A 12 16.02 7.66 -26.12
N HIS A 13 15.39 8.82 -26.27
CA HIS A 13 15.33 9.81 -25.20
C HIS A 13 14.60 9.15 -24.02
N THR A 14 15.35 8.74 -23.00
CA THR A 14 14.81 8.53 -21.67
C THR A 14 14.10 9.82 -21.26
N PRO A 15 12.78 9.78 -20.97
CA PRO A 15 12.09 10.99 -20.57
C PRO A 15 12.69 11.46 -19.25
N PHE A 16 13.38 12.60 -19.29
CA PHE A 16 13.88 13.28 -18.09
C PHE A 16 12.69 13.55 -17.17
N MET A 17 12.61 12.81 -16.06
CA MET A 17 11.62 13.07 -15.03
C MET A 17 12.18 14.19 -14.14
N PRO A 18 11.51 15.35 -14.04
CA PRO A 18 11.98 16.42 -13.18
C PRO A 18 12.06 15.94 -11.72
N PRO A 19 12.96 16.51 -10.90
CA PRO A 19 13.04 16.18 -9.49
C PRO A 19 11.71 16.52 -8.80
N ARG A 20 11.33 15.72 -7.79
CA ARG A 20 10.09 15.94 -7.01
C ARG A 20 10.13 17.34 -6.38
N PRO A 21 9.08 18.17 -6.57
CA PRO A 21 8.98 19.45 -5.90
C PRO A 21 9.01 19.29 -4.37
N PRO A 22 9.85 20.05 -3.65
CA PRO A 22 10.00 19.92 -2.20
C PRO A 22 8.71 20.26 -1.42
N GLU A 23 7.82 21.06 -2.00
CA GLU A 23 6.54 21.43 -1.40
C GLU A 23 5.52 20.27 -1.43
N LEU A 24 5.75 19.21 -2.21
CA LEU A 24 4.85 18.07 -2.31
C LEU A 24 5.28 16.95 -1.36
N LEU A 25 4.56 16.84 -0.24
CA LEU A 25 4.84 15.82 0.77
C LEU A 25 4.14 14.51 0.41
N SER A 26 4.89 13.41 0.42
CA SER A 26 4.29 12.06 0.28
C SER A 26 3.61 11.58 1.56
N THR A 27 4.05 12.09 2.71
CA THR A 27 3.53 11.77 4.04
C THR A 27 3.52 13.03 4.88
N LEU A 28 2.53 13.17 5.78
CA LEU A 28 2.47 14.31 6.68
C LEU A 28 3.52 14.18 7.79
N PRO A 29 4.31 15.23 8.08
CA PRO A 29 5.17 15.26 9.27
C PRO A 29 4.31 15.29 10.53
N THR A 30 4.91 14.96 11.69
CA THR A 30 4.25 15.07 13.00
C THR A 30 3.83 16.49 13.34
N THR A 31 4.59 17.49 12.88
CA THR A 31 4.29 18.91 13.07
C THR A 31 4.16 19.59 11.71
N LEU A 32 3.04 20.27 11.48
CA LEU A 32 2.79 21.04 10.27
C LEU A 32 3.02 22.53 10.50
N THR A 33 3.88 23.13 9.68
CA THR A 33 4.13 24.58 9.69
C THR A 33 3.06 25.38 8.96
N GLU A 34 2.26 24.74 8.10
CA GLU A 34 1.11 25.35 7.43
C GLU A 34 0.05 24.30 7.03
N PRO A 35 -1.19 24.73 6.70
CA PRO A 35 -2.22 23.81 6.26
C PRO A 35 -1.91 23.14 4.91
N HIS A 36 -2.33 21.89 4.74
CA HIS A 36 -2.09 21.13 3.52
C HIS A 36 -3.37 20.49 2.93
N ILE A 37 -3.42 20.40 1.60
CA ILE A 37 -4.45 19.71 0.83
C ILE A 37 -3.85 18.47 0.17
N TYR A 38 -4.46 17.31 0.37
CA TYR A 38 -4.13 16.10 -0.38
C TYR A 38 -4.78 16.10 -1.74
N LEU A 39 -3.98 15.84 -2.78
CA LEU A 39 -4.42 15.66 -4.15
C LEU A 39 -4.02 14.26 -4.62
N SER A 40 -5.00 13.42 -4.98
CA SER A 40 -4.72 12.14 -5.62
C SER A 40 -4.38 12.27 -7.11
N VAL A 41 -3.92 11.18 -7.72
CA VAL A 41 -3.69 11.09 -9.18
C VAL A 41 -4.94 11.45 -9.98
N ARG A 42 -6.14 11.27 -9.42
CA ARG A 42 -7.41 11.63 -10.08
C ARG A 42 -7.50 13.12 -10.38
N GLN A 43 -6.78 13.97 -9.63
CA GLN A 43 -6.78 15.42 -9.79
C GLN A 43 -5.86 15.93 -10.90
N ARG A 44 -5.16 15.04 -11.63
CA ARG A 44 -4.26 15.39 -12.75
C ARG A 44 -4.84 16.46 -13.67
N ARG A 45 -6.04 16.25 -14.21
CA ARG A 45 -6.67 17.20 -15.15
C ARG A 45 -6.94 18.56 -14.50
N VAL A 46 -7.46 18.58 -13.28
CA VAL A 46 -7.74 19.81 -12.53
C VAL A 46 -6.44 20.58 -12.29
N CYS A 47 -5.39 19.88 -11.85
CA CYS A 47 -4.07 20.45 -11.61
C CYS A 47 -3.42 21.02 -12.89
N GLU A 48 -3.55 20.33 -14.02
CA GLU A 48 -3.06 20.81 -15.32
C GLU A 48 -3.76 22.10 -15.75
N SER A 49 -5.06 22.24 -15.47
CA SER A 49 -5.85 23.42 -15.81
C SER A 49 -5.64 24.62 -14.88
N HIS A 50 -5.13 24.42 -13.66
CA HIS A 50 -5.06 25.46 -12.62
C HIS A 50 -3.63 25.74 -12.12
N GLY A 51 -2.63 25.73 -13.01
CA GLY A 51 -1.27 26.17 -12.63
C GLY A 51 -0.50 25.22 -11.70
N LEU A 52 -1.00 24.00 -11.46
CA LEU A 52 -0.35 22.97 -10.64
C LEU A 52 0.37 21.91 -11.48
N LYS A 53 0.57 22.17 -12.78
CA LYS A 53 1.17 21.22 -13.74
C LYS A 53 2.51 20.62 -13.27
N ARG A 54 3.32 21.39 -12.53
CA ARG A 54 4.63 20.92 -12.01
C ARG A 54 4.52 19.76 -11.01
N PHE A 55 3.36 19.56 -10.39
CA PHE A 55 3.15 18.52 -9.38
C PHE A 55 2.50 17.25 -9.96
N VAL A 56 1.92 17.33 -11.15
CA VAL A 56 1.05 16.31 -11.74
C VAL A 56 1.72 14.94 -11.85
N GLU A 57 2.98 14.90 -12.26
CA GLU A 57 3.74 13.64 -12.39
C GLU A 57 4.19 13.05 -11.04
N HIS A 58 3.99 13.78 -9.96
CA HIS A 58 4.40 13.37 -8.61
C HIS A 58 3.22 13.06 -7.68
N LEU A 59 1.97 13.27 -8.14
CA LEU A 59 0.77 12.88 -7.39
C LEU A 59 0.73 11.35 -7.18
N PRO A 60 0.15 10.86 -6.07
CA PRO A 60 -0.55 11.62 -5.02
C PRO A 60 0.38 12.31 -4.03
N GLY A 61 -0.11 13.35 -3.35
CA GLY A 61 0.61 13.97 -2.24
C GLY A 61 -0.09 15.17 -1.61
N TRP A 62 0.50 15.69 -0.54
CA TRP A 62 0.02 16.83 0.22
C TRP A 62 0.74 18.10 -0.25
N LEU A 63 -0.03 19.12 -0.63
CA LEU A 63 0.48 20.44 -1.01
C LEU A 63 0.04 21.50 0.01
N PRO A 64 0.87 22.53 0.24
CA PRO A 64 0.46 23.75 0.92
C PRO A 64 -0.90 24.26 0.43
N HIS A 65 -1.85 24.45 1.35
CA HIS A 65 -3.19 24.91 0.98
C HIS A 65 -3.14 26.31 0.35
N ARG A 66 -2.23 27.17 0.81
CA ARG A 66 -2.01 28.50 0.21
C ARG A 66 -1.61 28.40 -1.27
N LEU A 67 -0.80 27.39 -1.62
CA LEU A 67 -0.38 27.15 -2.99
C LEU A 67 -1.57 26.68 -3.84
N VAL A 68 -2.38 25.75 -3.33
CA VAL A 68 -3.57 25.25 -4.02
C VAL A 68 -4.62 26.37 -4.19
N ALA A 69 -4.84 27.18 -3.15
CA ALA A 69 -5.76 28.32 -3.19
C ALA A 69 -5.32 29.35 -4.25
N ALA A 70 -4.05 29.73 -4.27
CA ALA A 70 -3.51 30.67 -5.26
C ALA A 70 -3.65 30.12 -6.70
N ALA A 71 -3.38 28.83 -6.90
CA ALA A 71 -3.58 28.13 -8.18
C ALA A 71 -5.04 28.19 -8.67
N LEU A 72 -6.00 28.13 -7.75
CA LEU A 72 -7.43 28.23 -8.03
C LEU A 72 -7.96 29.69 -8.08
N GLY A 73 -7.08 30.68 -7.94
CA GLY A 73 -7.45 32.10 -7.98
C GLY A 73 -8.02 32.65 -6.66
N PHE A 74 -7.84 31.93 -5.54
CA PHE A 74 -8.26 32.37 -4.22
C PHE A 74 -7.11 33.01 -3.44
N GLY A 75 -7.44 34.00 -2.60
CA GLY A 75 -6.52 34.55 -1.60
C GLY A 75 -6.42 33.65 -0.35
N ASP A 76 -5.61 34.07 0.61
CA ASP A 76 -5.33 33.31 1.84
C ASP A 76 -6.24 33.64 3.03
N ARG A 77 -7.11 34.66 2.91
CA ARG A 77 -7.98 35.13 4.01
C ARG A 77 -8.81 33.99 4.62
N GLY A 78 -9.39 33.13 3.79
CA GLY A 78 -10.16 31.98 4.28
C GLY A 78 -9.31 30.99 5.08
N ILE A 79 -8.06 30.78 4.64
CA ILE A 79 -7.10 29.91 5.33
C ILE A 79 -6.73 30.51 6.69
N VAL A 80 -6.48 31.82 6.75
CA VAL A 80 -6.19 32.54 8.01
C VAL A 80 -7.37 32.43 8.98
N ASN A 81 -8.59 32.67 8.51
CA ASN A 81 -9.80 32.54 9.32
C ASN A 81 -9.99 31.12 9.86
N ALA A 82 -9.75 30.11 9.03
CA ALA A 82 -9.83 28.71 9.43
C ALA A 82 -8.79 28.34 10.50
N ILE A 83 -7.54 28.80 10.35
CA ILE A 83 -6.48 28.61 11.36
C ILE A 83 -6.88 29.24 12.68
N GLN A 84 -7.39 30.49 12.66
CA GLN A 84 -7.85 31.17 13.86
C GLN A 84 -9.02 30.43 14.54
N HIS A 85 -9.96 29.93 13.76
CA HIS A 85 -11.11 29.18 14.25
C HIS A 85 -10.72 27.93 15.05
N ILE A 86 -9.65 27.23 14.63
CA ILE A 86 -9.15 26.03 15.32
C ILE A 86 -8.02 26.31 16.32
N GLY A 87 -7.91 27.55 16.81
CA GLY A 87 -6.96 27.91 17.87
C GLY A 87 -5.51 28.07 17.40
N GLY A 88 -5.29 28.38 16.12
CA GLY A 88 -3.97 28.67 15.56
C GLY A 88 -3.23 27.44 15.00
N ALA A 89 -3.82 26.25 15.07
CA ALA A 89 -3.21 25.04 14.55
C ALA A 89 -3.22 25.00 13.00
N SER A 90 -2.23 24.31 12.42
CA SER A 90 -2.29 23.88 11.02
C SER A 90 -3.28 22.71 10.88
N TYR A 91 -3.96 22.63 9.75
CA TYR A 91 -4.91 21.56 9.45
C TYR A 91 -4.57 20.86 8.14
N VAL A 92 -5.24 19.74 7.89
CA VAL A 92 -5.19 19.08 6.59
C VAL A 92 -6.58 18.80 6.05
N TRP A 93 -6.68 18.66 4.74
CA TRP A 93 -7.91 18.22 4.08
C TRP A 93 -7.60 17.40 2.84
N ALA A 94 -8.36 16.35 2.59
CA ALA A 94 -8.23 15.59 1.35
C ALA A 94 -9.44 15.84 0.46
N THR A 95 -9.19 15.99 -0.85
CA THR A 95 -10.27 16.23 -1.83
C THR A 95 -11.35 15.15 -1.83
N GLU A 96 -10.98 13.94 -1.45
CA GLU A 96 -11.78 12.72 -1.37
C GLU A 96 -12.74 12.71 -0.15
N PHE A 97 -12.50 13.57 0.85
CA PHE A 97 -13.31 13.65 2.07
C PHE A 97 -14.57 14.49 1.90
N GLU A 98 -14.66 15.29 0.83
CA GLU A 98 -15.89 15.99 0.52
C GLU A 98 -17.04 14.99 0.30
N ASN A 99 -18.25 15.43 0.61
CA ASN A 99 -19.46 14.66 0.33
C ASN A 99 -20.08 15.04 -1.02
N VAL A 100 -19.67 16.18 -1.59
CA VAL A 100 -20.10 16.67 -2.90
C VAL A 100 -18.88 17.18 -3.64
N HIS A 101 -18.69 16.68 -4.87
CA HIS A 101 -17.53 17.00 -5.68
C HIS A 101 -17.96 17.76 -6.95
N THR A 102 -17.63 19.04 -7.03
CA THR A 102 -17.90 19.90 -8.21
C THR A 102 -16.63 20.18 -9.01
N LEU A 103 -15.55 20.55 -8.32
CA LEU A 103 -14.26 20.88 -8.91
C LEU A 103 -13.34 19.65 -8.98
N TRP A 104 -13.19 18.96 -7.85
CA TRP A 104 -12.27 17.83 -7.73
C TRP A 104 -12.88 16.57 -8.33
N ASN A 105 -12.06 15.81 -9.03
CA ASN A 105 -12.46 14.57 -9.66
C ASN A 105 -12.43 13.42 -8.65
N PHE A 106 -13.61 13.00 -8.20
CA PHE A 106 -13.76 11.84 -7.34
C PHE A 106 -15.05 11.10 -7.69
N SER A 107 -14.94 9.78 -7.86
CA SER A 107 -16.10 8.91 -8.03
C SER A 107 -16.51 8.39 -6.66
N GLU A 108 -17.69 8.84 -6.20
CA GLU A 108 -18.26 8.39 -4.93
C GLU A 108 -18.51 6.87 -4.95
N PRO A 109 -18.14 6.12 -3.89
CA PRO A 109 -18.44 4.71 -3.81
C PRO A 109 -19.95 4.49 -3.62
N GLU A 110 -20.49 3.43 -4.21
CA GLU A 110 -21.82 2.93 -3.84
C GLU A 110 -21.79 2.54 -2.35
N ILE A 111 -22.79 2.96 -1.59
CA ILE A 111 -22.92 2.63 -0.18
C ILE A 111 -24.17 1.80 0.07
N VAL A 112 -24.09 0.94 1.10
CA VAL A 112 -25.22 0.14 1.58
C VAL A 112 -25.55 0.57 3.00
N VAL A 113 -26.80 0.99 3.22
CA VAL A 113 -27.32 1.34 4.55
C VAL A 113 -28.64 0.59 4.73
N ASP A 114 -28.76 -0.18 5.82
CA ASP A 114 -29.94 -1.00 6.14
C ASP A 114 -30.40 -1.89 4.97
N GLY A 115 -29.44 -2.49 4.26
CA GLY A 115 -29.70 -3.37 3.10
C GLY A 115 -30.12 -2.64 1.82
N ARG A 116 -30.22 -1.32 1.82
CA ARG A 116 -30.52 -0.51 0.62
C ARG A 116 -29.24 0.10 0.04
N ARG A 117 -29.12 0.05 -1.29
CA ARG A 117 -28.00 0.63 -2.05
C ARG A 117 -28.30 2.09 -2.39
N TYR A 118 -27.28 2.93 -2.28
CA TYR A 118 -27.30 4.33 -2.70
C TYR A 118 -26.05 4.62 -3.51
N SER A 119 -26.16 5.48 -4.52
CA SER A 119 -25.04 5.81 -5.42
C SER A 119 -23.89 6.57 -4.74
N GLY A 120 -24.04 6.95 -3.47
CA GLY A 120 -23.05 7.65 -2.66
C GLY A 120 -23.65 8.19 -1.37
N SER A 121 -22.81 8.75 -0.51
CA SER A 121 -23.23 9.36 0.77
C SER A 121 -24.22 10.49 0.59
N GLU A 122 -24.06 11.33 -0.44
CA GLU A 122 -25.00 12.41 -0.73
C GLU A 122 -26.39 11.90 -1.16
N ALA A 123 -26.44 10.84 -1.98
CA ALA A 123 -27.72 10.27 -2.40
C ALA A 123 -28.51 9.70 -1.22
N TYR A 124 -27.83 9.05 -0.27
CA TYR A 124 -28.44 8.63 0.98
C TYR A 124 -28.91 9.83 1.82
N TYR A 125 -28.05 10.83 2.00
CA TYR A 125 -28.37 12.03 2.79
C TYR A 125 -29.61 12.75 2.27
N GLN A 126 -29.76 12.91 0.95
CA GLN A 126 -30.95 13.50 0.33
C GLN A 126 -32.20 12.62 0.50
N ALA A 127 -32.06 11.30 0.38
CA ALA A 127 -33.18 10.36 0.53
C ALA A 127 -33.76 10.33 1.94
N MET A 128 -33.00 10.74 2.96
CA MET A 128 -33.45 10.76 4.35
C MET A 128 -34.19 12.05 4.74
N LYS A 129 -34.33 13.02 3.83
CA LYS A 129 -35.12 14.23 4.10
C LYS A 129 -36.59 13.86 4.30
N PRO A 130 -37.27 14.40 5.32
CA PRO A 130 -38.68 14.12 5.55
C PRO A 130 -39.54 14.54 4.35
N MET A 131 -40.58 13.77 4.08
CA MET A 131 -41.60 14.09 3.07
C MET A 131 -42.99 14.08 3.71
N PRO A 132 -43.73 15.22 3.73
CA PRO A 132 -43.33 16.55 3.24
C PRO A 132 -42.12 17.12 4.00
N PHE A 133 -41.39 18.05 3.37
CA PHE A 133 -40.20 18.65 3.98
C PHE A 133 -40.55 19.44 5.24
N ASP A 134 -39.84 19.14 6.32
CA ASP A 134 -39.92 19.79 7.62
C ASP A 134 -38.50 20.15 8.06
N ASP A 135 -38.19 21.45 8.08
CA ASP A 135 -36.85 21.96 8.40
C ASP A 135 -36.46 21.69 9.86
N ALA A 136 -37.42 21.80 10.80
CA ALA A 136 -37.14 21.57 12.22
C ALA A 136 -36.79 20.11 12.47
N LYS A 137 -37.60 19.19 11.91
CA LYS A 137 -37.32 17.75 11.95
C LYS A 137 -36.03 17.40 11.23
N TRP A 138 -35.74 18.02 10.09
CA TRP A 138 -34.51 17.75 9.36
C TRP A 138 -33.27 18.19 10.15
N ARG A 139 -33.30 19.39 10.73
CA ARG A 139 -32.22 19.93 11.56
C ARG A 139 -31.91 19.04 12.76
N SER A 140 -32.91 18.39 13.37
CA SER A 140 -32.70 17.50 14.51
C SER A 140 -32.07 16.16 14.15
N MET A 141 -32.09 15.73 12.88
CA MET A 141 -31.59 14.41 12.46
C MET A 141 -30.44 14.43 11.44
N ARG A 142 -30.21 15.57 10.77
CA ARG A 142 -29.24 15.66 9.66
C ARG A 142 -27.81 15.27 10.05
N VAL A 143 -27.41 15.52 11.30
CA VAL A 143 -26.08 15.13 11.82
C VAL A 143 -25.94 13.62 11.88
N ASP A 144 -26.93 12.93 12.45
CA ASP A 144 -26.92 11.47 12.55
C ASP A 144 -27.01 10.80 11.18
N VAL A 145 -27.84 11.36 10.28
CA VAL A 145 -27.92 10.89 8.89
C VAL A 145 -26.55 11.01 8.21
N MET A 146 -25.87 12.16 8.30
CA MET A 146 -24.54 12.32 7.71
C MET A 146 -23.51 11.41 8.37
N ARG A 147 -23.57 11.22 9.70
CA ARG A 147 -22.68 10.28 10.40
C ARG A 147 -22.80 8.87 9.84
N THR A 148 -24.03 8.39 9.62
CA THR A 148 -24.28 7.10 8.95
C THR A 148 -23.74 7.08 7.53
N ALA A 149 -23.96 8.16 6.75
CA ALA A 149 -23.48 8.28 5.38
C ALA A 149 -21.94 8.21 5.29
N VAL A 150 -21.25 8.96 6.15
CA VAL A 150 -19.79 9.00 6.25
C VAL A 150 -19.25 7.62 6.64
N ARG A 151 -19.80 6.99 7.67
CA ARG A 151 -19.40 5.62 8.06
C ARG A 151 -19.54 4.63 6.91
N ALA A 152 -20.67 4.68 6.19
CA ALA A 152 -20.90 3.80 5.06
C ALA A 152 -19.91 4.07 3.91
N LYS A 153 -19.65 5.35 3.58
CA LYS A 153 -18.65 5.75 2.56
C LYS A 153 -17.25 5.23 2.88
N PHE A 154 -16.78 5.46 4.09
CA PHE A 154 -15.45 5.04 4.53
C PHE A 154 -15.35 3.53 4.83
N SER A 155 -16.48 2.85 5.08
CA SER A 155 -16.51 1.39 5.12
C SER A 155 -16.44 0.77 3.72
N ALA A 156 -17.06 1.39 2.72
CA ALA A 156 -17.10 0.91 1.35
C ALA A 156 -15.78 1.15 0.59
N ALA A 157 -15.01 2.18 0.96
CA ALA A 157 -13.78 2.58 0.29
C ALA A 157 -12.57 2.54 1.24
N ALA A 158 -11.83 1.43 1.20
CA ALA A 158 -10.70 1.18 2.08
C ALA A 158 -9.51 2.14 1.85
N ASP A 159 -9.34 2.66 0.63
CA ASP A 159 -8.30 3.61 0.25
C ASP A 159 -8.50 4.98 0.92
N ILE A 160 -9.71 5.54 0.86
CA ILE A 160 -10.02 6.80 1.54
C ILE A 160 -10.03 6.64 3.07
N ARG A 161 -10.38 5.45 3.58
CA ARG A 161 -10.26 5.12 5.00
C ARG A 161 -8.80 5.12 5.45
N ALA A 162 -7.91 4.49 4.69
CA ALA A 162 -6.49 4.54 4.97
C ALA A 162 -5.97 5.98 4.93
N LEU A 163 -6.38 6.77 3.93
CA LEU A 163 -6.02 8.19 3.84
C LEU A 163 -6.48 8.99 5.06
N LEU A 164 -7.71 8.77 5.55
CA LEU A 164 -8.22 9.40 6.77
C LEU A 164 -7.32 9.09 7.96
N MET A 165 -6.88 7.84 8.14
CA MET A 165 -5.97 7.48 9.22
C MET A 165 -4.62 8.19 9.13
N THR A 166 -4.08 8.43 7.92
CA THR A 166 -2.81 9.16 7.75
C THR A 166 -2.85 10.62 8.18
N THR A 167 -4.04 11.17 8.42
CA THR A 167 -4.19 12.57 8.85
C THR A 167 -3.97 12.76 10.34
N HIS A 168 -3.94 11.70 11.15
CA HIS A 168 -3.71 11.83 12.59
C HIS A 168 -2.27 12.31 12.89
N PRO A 169 -2.04 13.22 13.85
CA PRO A 169 -3.01 13.85 14.77
C PRO A 169 -3.57 15.19 14.25
N HIS A 170 -3.40 15.52 12.97
CA HIS A 170 -3.71 16.84 12.44
C HIS A 170 -5.23 17.10 12.42
N PRO A 171 -5.67 18.33 12.79
CA PRO A 171 -7.04 18.77 12.61
C PRO A 171 -7.48 18.71 11.14
N LEU A 172 -8.77 18.47 10.92
CA LEU A 172 -9.38 18.51 9.60
C LEU A 172 -10.22 19.78 9.41
N VAL A 173 -10.06 20.48 8.29
CA VAL A 173 -10.90 21.64 7.95
C VAL A 173 -11.30 21.63 6.47
N SER A 174 -12.61 21.62 6.21
CA SER A 174 -13.18 21.75 4.86
C SER A 174 -13.55 23.20 4.58
N ILE A 175 -12.66 23.95 3.92
CA ILE A 175 -13.01 25.31 3.46
C ILE A 175 -13.89 25.22 2.21
N LYS A 176 -15.14 25.69 2.33
CA LYS A 176 -16.13 25.71 1.24
C LYS A 176 -17.25 26.70 1.53
N ASN A 177 -18.10 26.99 0.54
CA ASN A 177 -19.27 27.85 0.70
C ASN A 177 -20.43 27.11 1.43
N ASP A 178 -20.18 26.67 2.66
CA ASP A 178 -21.12 26.02 3.56
C ASP A 178 -20.69 26.34 5.00
N ASN A 179 -21.59 26.93 5.80
CA ASN A 179 -21.30 27.35 7.16
C ASN A 179 -21.66 26.31 8.24
N PHE A 180 -22.23 25.17 7.86
CA PHE A 180 -22.58 24.11 8.78
C PHE A 180 -21.69 22.88 8.58
N TRP A 181 -21.70 22.31 7.37
CA TRP A 181 -20.89 21.13 7.05
C TRP A 181 -19.43 21.48 6.79
N GLY A 182 -19.15 22.70 6.33
CA GLY A 182 -17.81 23.21 6.08
C GLY A 182 -17.52 24.47 6.88
N PHE A 183 -16.46 25.15 6.45
CA PHE A 183 -16.02 26.44 6.92
C PHE A 183 -16.05 27.45 5.76
N ASP A 184 -16.99 28.38 5.79
CA ASP A 184 -17.05 29.48 4.81
C ASP A 184 -15.84 30.41 5.02
N ALA A 185 -15.13 30.70 3.94
CA ALA A 185 -13.90 31.51 3.98
C ALA A 185 -14.12 32.92 4.54
N GLU A 186 -15.34 33.47 4.44
CA GLU A 186 -15.70 34.81 4.93
C GLU A 186 -16.52 34.75 6.22
N ARG A 187 -17.52 33.86 6.26
CA ARG A 187 -18.52 33.79 7.34
C ARG A 187 -18.17 32.77 8.43
N GLY A 188 -17.13 31.97 8.22
CA GLY A 188 -16.78 30.84 9.06
C GLY A 188 -17.80 29.69 8.95
N GLY A 189 -17.74 28.76 9.89
CA GLY A 189 -18.71 27.69 9.94
C GLY A 189 -18.41 26.68 11.04
N GLU A 190 -19.34 25.75 11.25
CA GLU A 190 -19.21 24.71 12.27
C GLU A 190 -18.29 23.56 11.84
N ASN A 191 -17.96 23.44 10.54
CA ASN A 191 -17.07 22.41 10.02
C ASN A 191 -17.49 20.97 10.43
N LYS A 192 -18.81 20.72 10.55
CA LYS A 192 -19.36 19.48 11.13
C LYS A 192 -18.96 18.22 10.37
N LEU A 193 -18.72 18.29 9.07
CA LEU A 193 -18.27 17.13 8.31
C LEU A 193 -16.88 16.66 8.79
N ALA A 194 -15.97 17.61 9.01
CA ALA A 194 -14.63 17.31 9.48
C ALA A 194 -14.64 16.76 10.92
N GLU A 195 -15.53 17.28 11.78
CA GLU A 195 -15.76 16.75 13.13
C GLU A 195 -16.17 15.26 13.06
N LEU A 196 -17.17 14.91 12.25
CA LEU A 196 -17.61 13.52 12.05
C LEU A 196 -16.50 12.62 11.49
N LEU A 197 -15.62 13.15 10.64
CA LEU A 197 -14.47 12.40 10.11
C LEU A 197 -13.40 12.16 11.16
N MET A 198 -13.14 13.13 12.03
CA MET A 198 -12.22 12.96 13.16
C MET A 198 -12.79 11.98 14.18
N GLU A 199 -14.08 12.06 14.52
CA GLU A 199 -14.77 11.05 15.33
C GLU A 199 -14.58 9.65 14.75
N LEU A 200 -14.86 9.47 13.45
CA LEU A 200 -14.70 8.18 12.78
C LEU A 200 -13.23 7.71 12.81
N ARG A 201 -12.27 8.60 12.56
CA ARG A 201 -10.84 8.28 12.59
C ARG A 201 -10.41 7.80 13.98
N ASP A 202 -10.86 8.47 15.02
CA ASP A 202 -10.52 8.15 16.41
C ASP A 202 -11.18 6.84 16.83
N GLU A 203 -12.42 6.58 16.40
CA GLU A 203 -13.06 5.29 16.59
C GLU A 203 -12.37 4.16 15.83
N LEU A 204 -11.90 4.38 14.60
CA LEU A 204 -11.14 3.37 13.87
C LEU A 204 -9.79 3.09 14.54
N ALA A 205 -9.18 4.12 15.15
CA ALA A 205 -7.99 3.97 15.98
C ALA A 205 -8.29 3.19 17.28
N ALA A 206 -9.43 3.43 17.92
CA ALA A 206 -9.83 2.81 19.19
C ALA A 206 -10.41 1.38 19.02
N ALA A 207 -11.16 1.13 17.95
CA ALA A 207 -11.68 -0.18 17.56
C ALA A 207 -10.58 -1.13 17.06
N SER A 208 -9.36 -0.62 16.93
CA SER A 208 -8.13 -1.40 16.95
C SER A 208 -7.66 -1.48 18.43
N PRO A 209 -8.13 -2.43 19.26
CA PRO A 209 -7.62 -2.53 20.62
C PRO A 209 -6.10 -2.75 20.57
N GLY A 210 -5.36 -1.79 21.14
CA GLY A 210 -3.91 -1.87 21.33
C GLY A 210 -3.06 -1.12 20.31
N ALA A 211 -3.12 0.22 20.32
CA ALA A 211 -1.99 1.05 19.89
C ALA A 211 -0.79 0.80 20.83
N SER A 212 0.10 -0.11 20.46
CA SER A 212 1.48 -0.12 20.97
C SER A 212 2.34 0.78 20.07
N GLN A 213 3.28 1.48 20.70
CA GLN A 213 4.24 2.45 20.16
C GLN A 213 4.76 2.10 18.75
N PRO A 214 5.04 3.11 17.90
CA PRO A 214 5.73 2.88 16.62
C PRO A 214 7.04 2.10 16.86
N SER A 215 7.34 1.17 15.95
CA SER A 215 8.54 0.35 16.00
C SER A 215 9.78 1.23 16.11
N PRO A 216 10.69 1.00 17.07
CA PRO A 216 11.91 1.81 17.21
C PRO A 216 12.85 1.66 16.01
N THR A 217 12.65 0.62 15.18
CA THR A 217 13.50 0.31 14.01
C THR A 217 12.86 0.63 12.65
N GLY A 218 11.56 0.95 12.59
CA GLY A 218 10.84 1.08 11.32
C GLY A 218 10.55 -0.24 10.60
N ALA A 219 10.69 -1.38 11.29
CA ALA A 219 10.39 -2.70 10.73
C ALA A 219 8.94 -2.83 10.26
N ILE A 220 8.75 -3.52 9.13
CA ILE A 220 7.45 -3.69 8.47
C ILE A 220 6.59 -4.72 9.19
N PHE A 221 7.23 -5.76 9.69
CA PHE A 221 6.65 -6.79 10.52
C PHE A 221 7.23 -6.66 11.92
N SER A 222 6.39 -6.74 12.93
CA SER A 222 6.85 -6.85 14.32
C SER A 222 6.16 -8.02 14.99
N ILE A 223 6.91 -8.80 15.76
CA ILE A 223 6.33 -9.83 16.63
C ILE A 223 6.59 -9.50 18.08
N SER A 224 5.59 -9.74 18.92
CA SER A 224 5.68 -9.65 20.37
C SER A 224 5.14 -10.91 21.00
N GLY A 225 5.63 -11.26 22.18
CA GLY A 225 5.24 -12.48 22.89
C GLY A 225 6.37 -12.97 23.77
N ASN A 226 6.16 -14.10 24.45
CA ASN A 226 7.24 -14.70 25.24
C ASN A 226 8.34 -15.30 24.34
N ALA A 227 9.50 -15.62 24.92
CA ALA A 227 10.64 -16.16 24.19
C ALA A 227 10.35 -17.46 23.43
N GLU A 228 9.41 -18.30 23.91
CA GLU A 228 9.03 -19.55 23.25
C GLU A 228 8.16 -19.30 22.02
N GLN A 229 7.14 -18.44 22.15
CA GLN A 229 6.21 -18.06 21.10
C GLN A 229 6.91 -17.35 19.94
N THR A 230 7.78 -16.38 20.27
CA THR A 230 8.54 -15.62 19.26
C THR A 230 9.55 -16.51 18.54
N ARG A 231 10.25 -17.40 19.26
CA ARG A 231 11.17 -18.39 18.67
C ARG A 231 10.46 -19.36 17.73
N ALA A 232 9.25 -19.80 18.07
CA ALA A 232 8.45 -20.68 17.23
C ALA A 232 7.89 -19.98 15.98
N ALA A 233 7.44 -18.73 16.10
CA ALA A 233 6.81 -17.99 15.01
C ALA A 233 7.81 -17.41 13.99
N THR A 234 9.02 -17.04 14.43
CA THR A 234 10.02 -16.36 13.59
C THR A 234 10.35 -17.14 12.30
N PRO A 235 10.66 -18.45 12.34
CA PRO A 235 10.96 -19.22 11.12
C PRO A 235 9.78 -19.31 10.16
N LEU A 236 8.55 -19.45 10.68
CA LEU A 236 7.32 -19.53 9.87
C LEU A 236 7.03 -18.22 9.15
N LEU A 237 7.28 -17.10 9.81
CA LEU A 237 7.14 -15.78 9.20
C LEU A 237 8.23 -15.53 8.16
N TRP A 238 9.47 -15.93 8.44
CA TRP A 238 10.55 -15.75 7.48
C TRP A 238 10.36 -16.60 6.22
N SER A 239 9.85 -17.82 6.32
CA SER A 239 9.56 -18.64 5.15
C SER A 239 8.46 -18.01 4.27
N ALA A 240 7.50 -17.32 4.89
CA ALA A 240 6.47 -16.59 4.18
C ALA A 240 6.97 -15.25 3.61
N ILE A 241 7.78 -14.47 4.34
CA ILE A 241 8.21 -13.11 3.96
C ILE A 241 9.31 -13.11 2.89
N LEU A 242 10.33 -13.96 3.06
CA LEU A 242 11.54 -13.96 2.23
C LEU A 242 11.26 -13.98 0.70
N PRO A 243 10.31 -14.78 0.18
CA PRO A 243 10.02 -14.85 -1.25
C PRO A 243 9.46 -13.55 -1.84
N HIS A 244 8.86 -12.69 -1.00
CA HIS A 244 8.25 -11.44 -1.44
C HIS A 244 9.22 -10.25 -1.40
N LEU A 245 10.41 -10.42 -0.82
CA LEU A 245 11.46 -9.39 -0.78
C LEU A 245 12.11 -9.17 -2.15
N PRO A 246 12.67 -7.98 -2.42
CA PRO A 246 13.46 -7.75 -3.63
C PRO A 246 14.62 -8.75 -3.76
N PRO A 247 14.96 -9.24 -4.98
CA PRO A 247 16.03 -10.23 -5.17
C PRO A 247 17.38 -9.82 -4.59
N LEU A 248 17.73 -8.52 -4.67
CA LEU A 248 18.96 -8.00 -4.07
C LEU A 248 18.95 -8.11 -2.53
N VAL A 249 17.79 -7.95 -1.89
CA VAL A 249 17.66 -8.11 -0.43
C VAL A 249 17.75 -9.58 -0.05
N GLN A 250 17.07 -10.46 -0.80
CA GLN A 250 17.20 -11.91 -0.62
C GLN A 250 18.67 -12.35 -0.75
N GLN A 251 19.39 -11.86 -1.77
CA GLN A 251 20.81 -12.14 -1.98
C GLN A 251 21.68 -11.60 -0.85
N LYS A 252 21.47 -10.35 -0.39
CA LYS A 252 22.26 -9.81 0.71
C LYS A 252 22.01 -10.59 2.01
N ILE A 253 20.78 -11.01 2.31
CA ILE A 253 20.47 -11.83 3.49
C ILE A 253 21.17 -13.19 3.39
N ALA A 254 21.18 -13.79 2.20
CA ALA A 254 21.85 -15.07 1.96
C ALA A 254 23.39 -14.96 1.94
N ALA A 255 23.94 -13.84 1.51
CA ALA A 255 25.38 -13.59 1.36
C ALA A 255 26.01 -12.87 2.56
N ALA A 256 25.26 -12.66 3.64
CA ALA A 256 25.76 -12.01 4.85
C ALA A 256 27.00 -12.74 5.39
N VAL A 257 28.09 -11.99 5.58
CA VAL A 257 29.42 -12.53 5.93
C VAL A 257 29.50 -12.95 7.39
N SER A 258 28.65 -12.37 8.26
CA SER A 258 28.51 -12.74 9.66
C SER A 258 27.04 -12.94 10.06
N GLU A 259 26.82 -13.76 11.09
CA GLU A 259 25.49 -13.97 11.68
C GLU A 259 24.89 -12.67 12.24
N ALA A 260 25.73 -11.79 12.78
CA ALA A 260 25.33 -10.48 13.27
C ALA A 260 24.81 -9.57 12.14
N ASP A 261 25.48 -9.54 10.98
CA ASP A 261 25.03 -8.77 9.82
C ASP A 261 23.70 -9.30 9.28
N ARG A 262 23.56 -10.63 9.26
CA ARG A 262 22.31 -11.29 8.85
C ARG A 262 21.16 -10.92 9.78
N LEU A 263 21.36 -10.99 11.10
CA LEU A 263 20.36 -10.63 12.10
C LEU A 263 19.99 -9.15 12.03
N ALA A 264 20.97 -8.26 11.87
CA ALA A 264 20.72 -6.82 11.73
C ALA A 264 19.87 -6.51 10.48
N MET A 265 20.17 -7.14 9.35
CA MET A 265 19.38 -6.98 8.13
C MET A 265 17.98 -7.60 8.25
N GLN A 266 17.86 -8.72 8.95
CA GLN A 266 16.57 -9.35 9.19
C GLN A 266 15.69 -8.49 10.11
N ALA A 267 16.28 -7.83 11.12
CA ALA A 267 15.59 -6.94 12.04
C ALA A 267 14.96 -5.71 11.35
N CYS A 268 15.50 -5.25 10.22
CA CYS A 268 14.87 -4.19 9.41
C CYS A 268 13.57 -4.65 8.72
N VAL A 269 13.35 -5.96 8.58
CA VAL A 269 12.17 -6.52 7.92
C VAL A 269 11.18 -7.05 8.95
N LEU A 270 11.66 -7.87 9.88
CA LEU A 270 10.90 -8.49 10.96
C LEU A 270 11.63 -8.21 12.27
N GLU A 271 11.07 -7.31 13.08
CA GLU A 271 11.59 -7.07 14.43
C GLU A 271 10.89 -7.97 15.46
N VAL A 272 11.65 -8.37 16.48
CA VAL A 272 11.09 -8.98 17.69
C VAL A 272 11.07 -7.90 18.76
N VAL A 273 9.86 -7.46 19.13
CA VAL A 273 9.64 -6.46 20.18
C VAL A 273 9.66 -7.16 21.53
N ALA A 274 10.36 -6.55 22.49
CA ALA A 274 10.60 -7.12 23.82
C ALA A 274 9.33 -7.65 24.52
N GLU A 275 9.54 -8.66 25.35
CA GLU A 275 8.52 -9.49 26.01
C GLU A 275 7.39 -8.66 26.63
N HIS A 276 6.17 -8.88 26.13
CA HIS A 276 4.97 -8.33 26.73
C HIS A 276 4.18 -9.47 27.38
N GLU A 277 4.18 -9.53 28.72
CA GLU A 277 3.24 -10.36 29.50
C GLU A 277 1.85 -9.70 29.50
N GLY A 278 1.28 -9.53 28.31
CA GLY A 278 -0.09 -9.05 28.14
C GLY A 278 -1.09 -10.21 28.13
N PRO A 279 -2.36 -9.97 28.50
CA PRO A 279 -3.42 -11.00 28.48
C PRO A 279 -3.76 -11.52 27.08
N GLU A 280 -3.28 -10.86 26.02
CA GLU A 280 -3.58 -11.17 24.62
C GLU A 280 -2.68 -12.28 23.99
N GLY A 281 -1.65 -12.75 24.71
CA GLY A 281 -0.68 -13.70 24.16
C GLY A 281 0.23 -13.08 23.10
N GLY A 282 1.04 -13.91 22.42
CA GLY A 282 1.96 -13.42 21.39
C GLY A 282 1.22 -12.91 20.14
N MET A 283 1.71 -11.82 19.55
CA MET A 283 1.11 -11.15 18.39
C MET A 283 2.11 -10.90 17.24
N LEU A 284 1.62 -10.92 16.01
CA LEU A 284 2.24 -10.40 14.80
C LEU A 284 1.56 -9.10 14.41
N SER A 285 2.32 -8.04 14.15
CA SER A 285 1.82 -6.77 13.62
C SER A 285 2.34 -6.54 12.20
N VAL A 286 1.43 -6.17 11.29
CA VAL A 286 1.72 -5.92 9.86
C VAL A 286 0.92 -4.69 9.41
N GLY A 287 1.60 -3.60 9.06
CA GLY A 287 0.92 -2.40 8.52
C GLY A 287 -0.21 -1.87 9.40
N GLY A 288 -0.08 -1.98 10.73
CA GLY A 288 -1.09 -1.59 11.72
C GLY A 288 -2.15 -2.65 12.05
N SER A 289 -2.17 -3.80 11.35
CA SER A 289 -3.04 -4.94 11.67
C SER A 289 -2.32 -5.91 12.61
N ARG A 290 -3.03 -6.49 13.60
CA ARG A 290 -2.48 -7.46 14.57
C ARG A 290 -3.13 -8.83 14.42
N TYR A 291 -2.32 -9.88 14.49
CA TYR A 291 -2.72 -11.28 14.35
C TYR A 291 -2.11 -12.09 15.49
N PRO A 292 -2.87 -12.94 16.21
CA PRO A 292 -2.30 -13.84 17.21
C PRO A 292 -1.23 -14.74 16.60
N LEU A 293 -0.09 -14.94 17.27
CA LEU A 293 0.97 -15.86 16.80
C LEU A 293 0.42 -17.29 16.65
N THR A 294 -0.57 -17.66 17.47
CA THR A 294 -1.29 -18.94 17.40
C THR A 294 -2.09 -19.12 16.11
N ALA A 295 -2.46 -18.04 15.42
CA ALA A 295 -3.21 -18.09 14.16
C ALA A 295 -2.31 -18.21 12.92
N ILE A 296 -1.01 -17.90 13.04
CA ILE A 296 -0.08 -17.80 11.90
C ILE A 296 0.01 -19.10 11.11
N GLU A 297 0.16 -20.23 11.78
CA GLU A 297 0.29 -21.52 11.10
C GLU A 297 -1.00 -21.86 10.34
N GLY A 298 -2.17 -21.59 10.93
CA GLY A 298 -3.45 -21.75 10.24
C GLY A 298 -3.59 -20.82 9.04
N MET A 299 -3.17 -19.56 9.16
CA MET A 299 -3.17 -18.59 8.07
C MET A 299 -2.21 -19.01 6.93
N ARG A 300 -1.04 -19.54 7.28
CA ARG A 300 -0.06 -20.09 6.33
C ARG A 300 -0.64 -21.27 5.56
N GLN A 301 -1.25 -22.22 6.26
CA GLN A 301 -1.90 -23.41 5.67
C GLN A 301 -3.10 -23.08 4.77
N ARG A 302 -3.70 -21.89 4.90
CA ARG A 302 -4.79 -21.39 4.05
C ARG A 302 -4.34 -20.36 3.01
N GLY A 303 -3.05 -20.03 2.95
CA GLY A 303 -2.51 -19.00 2.05
C GLY A 303 -2.88 -17.55 2.42
N GLU A 304 -3.52 -17.34 3.57
CA GLU A 304 -3.93 -16.02 4.08
C GLU A 304 -2.71 -15.18 4.48
N LEU A 305 -1.66 -15.83 4.98
CA LEU A 305 -0.41 -15.16 5.35
C LEU A 305 0.31 -14.60 4.12
N ASP A 306 0.34 -15.34 3.01
CA ASP A 306 0.88 -14.84 1.73
C ASP A 306 0.06 -13.68 1.17
N ALA A 307 -1.27 -13.74 1.27
CA ALA A 307 -2.15 -12.65 0.87
C ALA A 307 -1.90 -11.37 1.69
N LEU A 308 -1.72 -11.52 3.01
CA LEU A 308 -1.36 -10.44 3.92
C LEU A 308 -0.01 -9.80 3.55
N ILE A 309 1.02 -10.60 3.29
CA ILE A 309 2.35 -10.09 2.90
C ILE A 309 2.31 -9.38 1.56
N VAL A 310 1.54 -9.90 0.59
CA VAL A 310 1.34 -9.24 -0.71
C VAL A 310 0.65 -7.88 -0.55
N SER A 311 -0.26 -7.73 0.42
CA SER A 311 -0.96 -6.47 0.68
C SER A 311 -0.02 -5.34 1.15
N VAL A 312 1.10 -5.69 1.81
CA VAL A 312 2.10 -4.73 2.31
C VAL A 312 3.38 -4.67 1.47
N LYS A 313 3.44 -5.37 0.33
CA LYS A 313 4.57 -5.38 -0.62
C LYS A 313 5.10 -3.98 -1.02
N PRO A 314 4.27 -2.94 -1.15
CA PRO A 314 4.75 -1.58 -1.46
C PRO A 314 5.59 -0.97 -0.33
N GLN A 315 5.34 -1.34 0.93
CA GLN A 315 6.13 -0.90 2.09
C GLN A 315 7.47 -1.65 2.15
N LEU A 316 7.49 -2.93 1.75
CA LEU A 316 8.70 -3.77 1.60
C LEU A 316 9.72 -3.20 0.62
N ALA A 317 9.27 -2.56 -0.47
CA ALA A 317 10.17 -1.95 -1.44
C ALA A 317 10.85 -0.66 -0.93
N VAL A 318 10.23 0.05 0.01
CA VAL A 318 10.72 1.35 0.54
C VAL A 318 11.64 1.15 1.74
N ALA A 319 11.34 0.21 2.65
CA ALA A 319 12.17 -0.05 3.83
C ALA A 319 13.51 -0.75 3.50
N SER A 320 13.62 -1.38 2.33
CA SER A 320 14.82 -2.08 1.87
C SER A 320 16.01 -1.17 1.50
N GLY A 321 15.84 0.15 1.60
CA GLY A 321 16.88 1.14 1.27
C GLY A 321 17.06 1.32 -0.23
N GLY A 322 16.89 2.56 -0.71
CA GLY A 322 17.35 2.98 -2.02
C GLY A 322 18.86 2.79 -2.14
N VAL A 323 19.30 1.68 -2.71
CA VAL A 323 20.67 1.47 -3.20
C VAL A 323 20.57 0.84 -4.58
N ALA A 324 20.44 1.71 -5.59
CA ALA A 324 20.93 1.49 -6.94
C ALA A 324 20.97 2.84 -7.69
N SER A 325 21.94 3.68 -7.33
CA SER A 325 22.53 4.63 -8.28
C SER A 325 23.92 5.03 -7.78
N ALA A 326 24.90 4.78 -8.66
CA ALA A 326 26.33 5.05 -8.64
C ALA A 326 27.22 4.05 -7.87
N ASP A 327 28.31 3.51 -8.38
CA ASP A 327 28.91 3.43 -9.73
C ASP A 327 30.07 2.43 -9.59
N GLY A 328 30.35 1.65 -10.65
CA GLY A 328 31.65 1.02 -10.88
C GLY A 328 31.80 -0.47 -10.54
N ALA A 329 31.56 -1.33 -11.52
CA ALA A 329 32.58 -2.23 -12.10
C ALA A 329 31.95 -3.20 -13.11
N ASP A 330 32.38 -3.01 -14.35
CA ASP A 330 32.26 -3.81 -15.57
C ASP A 330 30.91 -3.99 -16.28
N ASP A 331 30.96 -3.49 -17.51
CA ASP A 331 29.92 -3.03 -18.41
C ASP A 331 29.68 -4.07 -19.50
N ASP A 332 28.50 -4.72 -19.47
CA ASP A 332 27.86 -5.28 -20.66
C ASP A 332 26.38 -5.64 -20.37
N SER A 333 25.54 -4.64 -20.03
CA SER A 333 24.07 -4.79 -20.08
C SER A 333 23.32 -3.46 -19.96
N SER A 334 23.62 -2.48 -20.82
CA SER A 334 22.91 -1.21 -20.88
C SER A 334 22.02 -1.10 -22.13
N GLU A 335 20.92 -1.88 -22.20
CA GLU A 335 19.79 -1.55 -23.10
C GLU A 335 18.48 -2.28 -22.71
N ALA A 336 18.09 -2.32 -21.42
CA ALA A 336 16.76 -2.85 -21.04
C ALA A 336 16.24 -2.42 -19.64
N HIS A 337 16.68 -1.32 -19.04
CA HIS A 337 16.24 -0.90 -17.69
C HIS A 337 15.82 0.59 -17.62
N SER A 338 15.03 1.05 -18.59
CA SER A 338 14.42 2.40 -18.57
C SER A 338 12.93 2.44 -18.95
N VAL A 339 12.22 1.31 -18.84
CA VAL A 339 10.77 1.24 -19.02
C VAL A 339 10.18 0.31 -17.96
N LEU A 340 9.84 0.88 -16.80
CA LEU A 340 8.79 0.47 -15.85
C LEU A 340 8.93 1.25 -14.52
N GLN A 341 8.93 2.58 -14.63
CA GLN A 341 8.75 3.51 -13.50
C GLN A 341 7.56 4.46 -13.73
N ARG A 342 6.69 4.11 -14.68
CA ARG A 342 5.35 4.67 -14.83
C ARG A 342 4.36 3.63 -14.33
N ASP A 343 3.36 4.08 -13.57
CA ASP A 343 2.18 3.34 -13.12
C ASP A 343 2.31 2.42 -11.88
N ILE A 344 2.72 2.98 -10.74
CA ILE A 344 2.50 2.33 -9.41
C ILE A 344 1.32 2.95 -8.65
N SER A 345 0.88 4.17 -8.99
CA SER A 345 -0.30 4.82 -8.37
C SER A 345 -1.63 4.56 -9.12
N SER A 346 -1.61 3.95 -10.30
CA SER A 346 -2.81 3.50 -11.04
C SER A 346 -3.21 2.04 -10.74
N LEU A 347 -2.44 1.33 -9.89
CA LEU A 347 -2.71 -0.06 -9.49
C LEU A 347 -3.35 -0.20 -8.09
N PHE A 348 -3.51 0.89 -7.34
CA PHE A 348 -4.18 0.87 -6.04
C PHE A 348 -5.71 1.06 -6.12
N GLN A 349 -6.26 1.25 -7.32
CA GLN A 349 -7.69 1.47 -7.55
C GLN A 349 -8.44 0.20 -8.01
N GLY A 350 -7.95 -0.99 -7.66
CA GLY A 350 -8.45 -2.27 -8.20
C GLY A 350 -8.56 -3.43 -7.20
N LEU A 351 -8.75 -3.16 -5.92
CA LEU A 351 -9.09 -4.15 -4.88
C LEU A 351 -10.41 -3.72 -4.21
N SER A 352 -11.50 -3.56 -4.93
CA SER A 352 -12.27 -4.66 -5.48
C SER A 352 -12.91 -4.24 -6.80
N LEU A 353 -12.29 -4.71 -7.90
CA LEU A 353 -12.88 -5.10 -9.18
C LEU A 353 -11.75 -5.05 -10.24
N ALA A 354 -11.06 -6.19 -10.35
CA ALA A 354 -10.14 -6.56 -11.43
C ALA A 354 -8.81 -5.78 -11.58
N SER A 355 -7.86 -6.01 -10.67
CA SER A 355 -6.57 -6.55 -11.13
C SER A 355 -6.61 -8.06 -10.92
N LYS A 356 -6.51 -8.85 -12.00
CA LYS A 356 -6.28 -10.29 -11.91
C LYS A 356 -4.89 -10.56 -11.32
N LYS A 357 -4.63 -10.22 -10.05
CA LYS A 357 -3.63 -10.94 -9.25
C LYS A 357 -4.38 -12.12 -8.66
N ALA A 358 -4.21 -13.28 -9.28
CA ALA A 358 -4.86 -14.49 -8.84
C ALA A 358 -4.50 -14.76 -7.37
N ALA A 359 -5.49 -15.18 -6.58
CA ALA A 359 -5.28 -15.61 -5.20
C ALA A 359 -4.20 -16.72 -5.15
N PRO A 360 -3.45 -16.87 -4.03
CA PRO A 360 -2.56 -18.01 -3.86
C PRO A 360 -3.31 -19.31 -4.12
N ILE A 361 -2.76 -20.13 -5.00
CA ILE A 361 -3.34 -21.44 -5.32
C ILE A 361 -2.51 -22.53 -4.66
N PRO A 362 -3.13 -23.63 -4.18
CA PRO A 362 -2.39 -24.77 -3.69
C PRO A 362 -1.66 -25.44 -4.86
N ILE A 363 -0.38 -25.74 -4.70
CA ILE A 363 0.45 -26.53 -5.61
C ILE A 363 1.12 -27.66 -4.83
N ARG A 364 1.53 -28.73 -5.53
CA ARG A 364 2.21 -29.88 -4.93
C ARG A 364 3.67 -29.85 -5.32
N ILE A 365 4.57 -29.89 -4.34
CA ILE A 365 6.00 -29.96 -4.57
C ILE A 365 6.50 -31.36 -4.21
N GLU A 366 7.08 -32.06 -5.18
CA GLU A 366 7.86 -33.27 -4.96
C GLU A 366 9.33 -32.92 -4.75
N TYR A 367 9.92 -33.35 -3.63
CA TYR A 367 11.35 -33.32 -3.36
C TYR A 367 11.75 -34.60 -2.63
N ASN A 368 12.77 -35.31 -3.14
CA ASN A 368 13.26 -36.58 -2.60
C ASN A 368 12.17 -37.64 -2.36
N GLY A 369 11.19 -37.73 -3.26
CA GLY A 369 10.07 -38.68 -3.19
C GLY A 369 8.97 -38.30 -2.20
N GLN A 370 9.09 -37.18 -1.49
CA GLN A 370 8.06 -36.64 -0.62
C GLN A 370 7.30 -35.52 -1.33
N VAL A 371 5.96 -35.56 -1.26
CA VAL A 371 5.08 -34.52 -1.82
C VAL A 371 4.53 -33.65 -0.71
N SER A 372 4.77 -32.35 -0.80
CA SER A 372 4.30 -31.35 0.18
C SER A 372 3.41 -30.29 -0.49
N PRO A 373 2.30 -29.88 0.15
CA PRO A 373 1.48 -28.79 -0.35
C PRO A 373 2.14 -27.44 -0.07
N VAL A 374 2.17 -26.56 -1.07
CA VAL A 374 2.63 -25.16 -0.95
C VAL A 374 1.58 -24.26 -1.58
N TYR A 375 1.25 -23.14 -0.95
CA TYR A 375 0.37 -22.14 -1.56
C TYR A 375 1.21 -21.11 -2.30
N ALA A 376 0.97 -20.90 -3.59
CA ALA A 376 1.76 -19.98 -4.39
C ALA A 376 0.88 -18.94 -5.09
N PRO A 377 1.12 -17.63 -4.88
CA PRO A 377 0.56 -16.60 -5.73
C PRO A 377 1.01 -16.80 -7.18
N PRO A 378 0.10 -16.86 -8.17
CA PRO A 378 0.50 -17.00 -9.58
C PRO A 378 1.33 -15.82 -10.11
N SER A 379 1.36 -14.70 -9.39
CA SER A 379 2.18 -13.52 -9.68
C SER A 379 3.66 -13.64 -9.26
N LEU A 380 4.06 -14.68 -8.53
CA LEU A 380 5.49 -14.89 -8.21
C LEU A 380 6.27 -15.12 -9.51
N THR A 381 7.50 -14.62 -9.59
CA THR A 381 8.41 -15.07 -10.65
C THR A 381 8.89 -16.49 -10.35
N GLY A 382 9.43 -17.20 -11.36
CA GLY A 382 9.99 -18.53 -11.12
C GLY A 382 11.05 -18.53 -10.00
N LEU A 383 11.88 -17.48 -9.94
CA LEU A 383 12.88 -17.34 -8.87
C LEU A 383 12.23 -17.19 -7.49
N GLN A 384 11.18 -16.36 -7.39
CA GLN A 384 10.45 -16.16 -6.12
C GLN A 384 9.71 -17.44 -5.70
N LEU A 385 9.12 -18.16 -6.65
CA LEU A 385 8.48 -19.44 -6.38
C LEU A 385 9.51 -20.46 -5.86
N LYS A 386 10.69 -20.53 -6.47
CA LYS A 386 11.75 -21.43 -6.00
C LYS A 386 12.24 -21.06 -4.60
N SER A 387 12.49 -19.77 -4.32
CA SER A 387 12.82 -19.31 -2.98
C SER A 387 11.75 -19.68 -1.95
N LYS A 388 10.46 -19.57 -2.31
CA LYS A 388 9.35 -19.98 -1.44
C LYS A 388 9.38 -21.46 -1.16
N VAL A 389 9.53 -22.29 -2.20
CA VAL A 389 9.57 -23.74 -2.06
C VAL A 389 10.73 -24.19 -1.16
N ILE A 390 11.93 -23.63 -1.35
CA ILE A 390 13.11 -23.93 -0.52
C ILE A 390 12.81 -23.61 0.95
N ALA A 391 12.24 -22.43 1.20
CA ALA A 391 11.94 -21.98 2.56
C ALA A 391 10.82 -22.80 3.23
N GLU A 392 9.75 -23.12 2.50
CA GLU A 392 8.61 -23.91 3.00
C GLU A 392 9.00 -25.36 3.31
N LEU A 393 9.93 -25.92 2.55
CA LEU A 393 10.46 -27.27 2.76
C LEU A 393 11.63 -27.30 3.78
N GLY A 394 12.06 -26.14 4.31
CA GLY A 394 13.16 -26.07 5.27
C GLY A 394 14.51 -26.49 4.70
N LEU A 395 14.73 -26.30 3.40
CA LEU A 395 15.94 -26.76 2.70
C LEU A 395 17.09 -25.78 2.89
N SER A 396 18.32 -26.30 2.94
CA SER A 396 19.54 -25.52 3.10
C SER A 396 20.18 -25.17 1.76
N GLY A 397 20.42 -23.89 1.50
CA GLY A 397 21.06 -23.43 0.26
C GLY A 397 20.33 -22.23 -0.34
N GLY A 398 20.86 -21.73 -1.45
CA GLY A 398 20.25 -20.67 -2.25
C GLY A 398 19.49 -21.22 -3.45
N PHE A 399 18.83 -20.33 -4.18
CA PHE A 399 18.14 -20.70 -5.41
C PHE A 399 19.09 -21.34 -6.46
N GLN A 400 20.40 -21.08 -6.41
CA GLN A 400 21.35 -21.73 -7.33
C GLN A 400 21.53 -23.24 -7.10
N ASP A 401 21.14 -23.74 -5.93
CA ASP A 401 21.39 -25.12 -5.51
C ASP A 401 20.26 -26.07 -5.93
N TYR A 402 19.13 -25.51 -6.38
CA TYR A 402 17.92 -26.26 -6.72
C TYR A 402 17.40 -25.93 -8.13
N PHE A 403 16.83 -26.94 -8.77
CA PHE A 403 16.11 -26.85 -10.04
C PHE A 403 14.63 -27.11 -9.81
N LEU A 404 13.77 -26.18 -10.25
CA LEU A 404 12.32 -26.32 -10.11
C LEU A 404 11.67 -26.47 -11.48
N ARG A 405 10.92 -27.55 -11.69
CA ARG A 405 10.25 -27.83 -12.97
C ARG A 405 8.79 -28.19 -12.80
N LEU A 406 8.00 -27.85 -13.79
CA LEU A 406 6.61 -28.27 -13.95
C LEU A 406 6.48 -28.96 -15.32
N ASP A 407 5.99 -30.20 -15.33
CA ASP A 407 5.91 -31.03 -16.55
C ASP A 407 7.23 -31.10 -17.33
N GLY A 408 8.35 -31.23 -16.62
CA GLY A 408 9.70 -31.29 -17.21
C GLY A 408 10.26 -29.95 -17.69
N THR A 409 9.49 -28.86 -17.62
CA THR A 409 9.91 -27.53 -18.08
C THR A 409 10.26 -26.62 -16.89
N ALA A 410 11.37 -25.88 -17.01
CA ALA A 410 11.81 -24.92 -16.00
C ALA A 410 11.03 -23.61 -16.09
N PHE A 411 10.97 -22.87 -14.98
CA PHE A 411 10.36 -21.55 -14.98
C PHE A 411 11.36 -20.48 -15.47
N GLY A 412 10.86 -19.40 -16.06
CA GLY A 412 11.70 -18.23 -16.31
C GLY A 412 12.02 -17.52 -14.98
N SER A 413 13.28 -17.15 -14.73
CA SER A 413 13.68 -16.58 -13.43
C SER A 413 12.94 -15.28 -13.08
N ARG A 414 12.61 -14.48 -14.10
CA ARG A 414 11.95 -13.16 -13.98
C ARG A 414 10.52 -13.16 -14.54
N THR A 415 10.03 -14.29 -15.03
CA THR A 415 8.70 -14.40 -15.62
C THR A 415 7.71 -14.86 -14.55
N PRO A 416 6.51 -14.28 -14.46
CA PRO A 416 5.45 -14.79 -13.59
C PRO A 416 5.20 -16.27 -13.84
N VAL A 417 5.01 -17.06 -12.79
CA VAL A 417 4.76 -18.50 -12.90
C VAL A 417 3.42 -18.79 -13.59
N SER A 418 2.47 -17.85 -13.53
CA SER A 418 1.24 -17.90 -14.31
C SER A 418 1.45 -17.88 -15.83
N ALA A 419 2.63 -17.51 -16.32
CA ALA A 419 2.96 -17.59 -17.75
C ALA A 419 3.29 -19.03 -18.18
N HIS A 420 3.55 -19.93 -17.25
CA HIS A 420 3.75 -21.34 -17.55
C HIS A 420 2.38 -21.99 -17.82
N PRO A 421 2.15 -22.60 -19.00
CA PRO A 421 0.81 -23.03 -19.42
C PRO A 421 0.21 -24.11 -18.52
N ALA A 422 1.06 -24.93 -17.89
CA ALA A 422 0.62 -25.97 -16.95
C ALA A 422 0.43 -25.48 -15.50
N PHE A 423 0.72 -24.21 -15.19
CA PHE A 423 0.65 -23.70 -13.81
C PHE A 423 -0.80 -23.42 -13.41
N ALA A 424 -1.38 -24.33 -12.63
CA ALA A 424 -2.76 -24.30 -12.16
C ALA A 424 -2.86 -24.88 -10.74
N ALA A 425 -4.03 -24.77 -10.12
CA ALA A 425 -4.23 -25.33 -8.78
C ALA A 425 -4.00 -26.85 -8.81
N GLN A 426 -3.33 -27.37 -7.78
CA GLN A 426 -2.93 -28.77 -7.63
C GLN A 426 -1.91 -29.28 -8.66
N CYS A 427 -1.30 -28.40 -9.46
CA CYS A 427 -0.20 -28.78 -10.34
C CYS A 427 0.98 -29.34 -9.54
N HIS A 428 1.75 -30.20 -10.19
CA HIS A 428 2.79 -31.00 -9.55
C HIS A 428 4.17 -30.57 -10.03
N LEU A 429 4.90 -29.88 -9.17
CA LEU A 429 6.24 -29.41 -9.44
C LEU A 429 7.25 -30.36 -8.82
N VAL A 430 8.37 -30.55 -9.52
CA VAL A 430 9.49 -31.35 -9.03
C VAL A 430 10.65 -30.41 -8.71
N LEU A 431 11.11 -30.45 -7.47
CA LEU A 431 12.35 -29.82 -7.04
C LEU A 431 13.47 -30.86 -7.05
N GLN A 432 14.66 -30.50 -7.54
CA GLN A 432 15.84 -31.37 -7.55
C GLN A 432 17.09 -30.58 -7.18
N ASP A 433 18.08 -31.24 -6.57
CA ASP A 433 19.39 -30.64 -6.36
C ASP A 433 20.12 -30.45 -7.71
N VAL A 434 20.77 -29.30 -7.89
CA VAL A 434 21.51 -28.99 -9.12
C VAL A 434 22.79 -29.83 -9.22
N GLY A 435 23.45 -30.12 -8.10
CA GLY A 435 24.73 -30.84 -8.07
C GLY A 435 25.81 -30.14 -8.90
N GLU A 436 26.56 -30.89 -9.70
CA GLU A 436 27.63 -30.37 -10.59
C GLU A 436 27.11 -29.82 -11.94
N ARG A 437 25.79 -29.71 -12.13
CA ARG A 437 25.22 -29.29 -13.42
C ARG A 437 25.52 -27.80 -13.70
N PRO A 438 25.77 -27.43 -14.97
CA PRO A 438 26.01 -26.04 -15.34
C PRO A 438 24.78 -25.16 -15.02
N LYS A 439 25.03 -23.96 -14.49
CA LYS A 439 24.00 -22.99 -14.12
C LYS A 439 23.19 -22.60 -15.37
N ALA A 440 21.87 -22.80 -15.31
CA ALA A 440 20.96 -22.35 -16.37
C ALA A 440 20.85 -20.82 -16.34
N VAL A 441 21.30 -20.14 -17.40
CA VAL A 441 21.20 -18.68 -17.51
C VAL A 441 19.77 -18.30 -17.89
N GLY A 442 19.09 -17.53 -17.04
CA GLY A 442 17.74 -16.98 -17.30
C GLY A 442 16.57 -17.92 -16.98
N MET A 443 16.84 -19.16 -16.59
CA MET A 443 15.85 -20.15 -16.14
C MET A 443 16.11 -20.53 -14.68
N THR A 444 15.08 -21.00 -13.97
CA THR A 444 15.13 -21.29 -12.54
C THR A 444 14.57 -22.65 -12.19
#